data_AF-A0A7J4FA36-F1
#
_entry.id   AF-A0A7J4FA36-F1
#
_cell.length_a   1.000
_cell.length_b   1.000
_cell.length_c   1.000
_cell.angle_alpha   90.00
_cell.angle_beta   90.00
_cell.angle_gamma   90.00
#
_symmetry.space_group_name_H-M   'P 1'
#
loop_
_entity.id
_entity.type
_entity.pdbx_description
1 polymer ?
#
loop_
_entity_poly.entity_id
_entity_poly.type
_entity_poly.pdbx_seq_one_letter_code
_entity_poly.pdbx_strand_id
1 'polypeptide(L)'
;MRSGADRIVALAGGVGAARFLQGLIRVVPQEAITVIVNTGDDIELHGLHVSPDIDIVAYTLAGIVDEEKGWGILGDTFRCLDMLGRYGGETWFRLGDADLATHIYRTSLLRQGLTLSEATARIARRLGLRLS
;
A
#
# COMPACT_ATOMS: atom_id res chain seq x y z
N MET A 1 30.80 -4.20 21.95
CA MET A 1 30.07 -4.47 20.69
C MET A 1 28.59 -4.45 21.01
N ARG A 2 27.79 -3.55 20.43
CA ARG A 2 26.33 -3.62 20.58
C ARG A 2 25.84 -4.81 19.78
N SER A 3 25.39 -5.83 20.49
CA SER A 3 24.85 -7.09 19.98
C SER A 3 23.34 -6.94 19.84
N GLY A 4 22.91 -6.53 18.65
CA GLY A 4 21.52 -6.40 18.25
C GLY A 4 21.50 -5.50 17.03
N ALA A 5 20.95 -5.96 15.91
CA ALA A 5 20.80 -5.10 14.74
C ALA A 5 19.99 -3.86 15.18
N ASP A 6 20.57 -2.67 15.04
CA ASP A 6 19.91 -1.42 15.42
C ASP A 6 18.60 -1.33 14.62
N ARG A 7 17.46 -1.38 15.30
CA ARG A 7 16.14 -1.26 14.68
C ARG A 7 15.90 0.19 14.30
N ILE A 8 15.33 0.40 13.11
CA ILE A 8 14.93 1.71 12.61
C ILE A 8 13.41 1.77 12.55
N VAL A 9 12.84 2.80 13.15
CA VAL A 9 11.43 3.13 13.00
C VAL A 9 11.32 4.36 12.11
N ALA A 10 10.52 4.29 11.05
CA ALA A 10 10.25 5.40 10.16
C ALA A 10 8.76 5.75 10.18
N LEU A 11 8.46 7.05 10.28
CA LEU A 11 7.11 7.56 10.01
C LEU A 11 6.98 7.80 8.51
N ALA A 12 5.88 7.36 7.92
CA ALA A 12 5.67 7.45 6.48
C ALA A 12 4.26 7.94 6.13
N GLY A 13 4.19 8.77 5.10
CA GLY A 13 2.96 9.20 4.44
C GLY A 13 3.29 9.74 3.06
N GLY A 14 2.48 9.39 2.08
CA GLY A 14 2.62 9.76 0.68
C GLY A 14 3.87 9.24 -0.04
N VAL A 15 3.98 9.69 -1.29
CA VAL A 15 5.04 9.30 -2.25
C VAL A 15 6.45 9.65 -1.75
N GLY A 16 6.60 10.77 -1.04
CA GLY A 16 7.90 11.22 -0.55
C GLY A 16 8.51 10.25 0.46
N ALA A 17 7.70 9.78 1.41
CA ALA A 17 8.15 8.78 2.38
C ALA A 17 8.43 7.42 1.73
N ALA A 18 7.61 7.03 0.75
CA ALA A 18 7.83 5.79 -0.01
C ALA A 18 9.20 5.80 -0.74
N ARG A 19 9.57 6.93 -1.36
CA ARG A 19 10.90 7.12 -1.98
C ARG A 19 12.04 7.09 -0.98
N PHE A 20 11.86 7.72 0.19
CA PHE A 20 12.84 7.62 1.28
C PHE A 20 13.07 6.16 1.71
N LEU A 21 11.98 5.42 1.94
CA LEU A 21 12.04 4.02 2.34
C LEU A 21 12.67 3.14 1.26
N GLN A 22 12.44 3.43 -0.03
CA GLN A 22 13.09 2.74 -1.15
C GLN A 22 14.62 2.84 -1.10
N GLY A 23 15.15 3.99 -0.64
CA GLY A 23 16.57 4.16 -0.35
C GLY A 23 17.00 3.42 0.92
N LEU A 24 16.21 3.51 1.99
CA LEU A 24 16.51 2.90 3.28
C LEU A 24 16.68 1.38 3.19
N ILE A 25 15.79 0.68 2.47
CA ILE A 25 15.84 -0.78 2.32
C ILE A 25 17.07 -1.28 1.52
N ARG A 26 17.81 -0.38 0.85
CA ARG A 26 19.06 -0.72 0.14
C ARG A 26 20.27 -0.74 1.07
N VAL A 27 20.18 -0.07 2.22
CA VAL A 27 21.29 0.10 3.17
C VAL A 27 21.03 -0.55 4.52
N VAL A 28 19.78 -0.90 4.82
CA VAL A 28 19.35 -1.54 6.06
C VAL A 28 18.51 -2.79 5.73
N PRO A 29 18.77 -3.95 6.37
CA PRO A 29 17.93 -5.14 6.20
C PRO A 29 16.46 -4.83 6.50
N GLN A 30 15.54 -5.29 5.63
CA GLN A 30 14.11 -4.99 5.77
C GLN A 30 13.56 -5.42 7.13
N GLU A 31 14.04 -6.53 7.68
CA GLU A 31 13.61 -7.11 8.95
C GLU A 31 13.98 -6.23 10.17
N ALA A 32 14.89 -5.27 9.98
CA ALA A 32 15.28 -4.29 10.99
C ALA A 32 14.50 -2.97 10.89
N ILE A 33 13.60 -2.85 9.90
CA ILE A 33 12.82 -1.63 9.65
C ILE A 33 11.37 -1.86 10.10
N THR A 34 10.85 -0.89 10.86
CA THR A 34 9.41 -0.78 11.15
C THR A 34 8.90 0.53 10.57
N VAL A 35 7.80 0.47 9.82
CA VAL A 35 7.20 1.66 9.21
C VAL A 35 5.84 1.93 9.83
N ILE A 36 5.68 3.11 10.41
CA ILE A 36 4.39 3.61 10.88
C ILE A 36 3.83 4.49 9.78
N VAL A 37 2.80 3.98 9.10
CA VAL A 37 2.21 4.65 7.95
C VAL A 37 0.98 5.45 8.37
N ASN A 38 0.82 6.64 7.79
CA ASN A 38 -0.37 7.47 7.92
C ASN A 38 -1.63 6.71 7.47
N THR A 39 -2.70 6.84 8.24
CA THR A 39 -4.05 6.32 7.93
C THR A 39 -5.09 7.45 7.92
N GLY A 40 -4.68 8.71 7.95
CA GLY A 40 -5.57 9.86 7.91
C GLY A 40 -6.29 10.04 6.58
N ASP A 41 -5.74 9.46 5.51
CA ASP A 41 -6.32 9.46 4.16
C ASP A 41 -7.07 8.16 3.84
N ASP A 42 -7.24 7.26 4.83
CA ASP A 42 -8.02 6.04 4.64
C ASP A 42 -9.49 6.38 4.41
N ILE A 43 -10.11 5.69 3.45
CA ILE A 43 -11.48 5.99 3.00
C ILE A 43 -12.20 4.69 2.62
N GLU A 44 -13.52 4.67 2.80
CA GLU A 44 -14.38 3.67 2.18
C GLU A 44 -14.88 4.19 0.84
N LEU A 45 -14.50 3.51 -0.25
CA LEU A 45 -14.92 3.85 -1.61
C LEU A 45 -15.49 2.61 -2.27
N HIS A 46 -16.70 2.71 -2.84
CA HIS A 46 -17.43 1.60 -3.45
C HIS A 46 -17.61 0.38 -2.51
N GLY A 47 -17.71 0.63 -1.20
CA GLY A 47 -17.80 -0.42 -0.17
C GLY A 47 -16.49 -1.17 0.09
N LEU A 48 -15.37 -0.62 -0.36
CA LEU A 48 -14.02 -1.14 -0.17
C LEU A 48 -13.19 -0.19 0.69
N HIS A 49 -12.39 -0.75 1.60
CA HIS A 49 -11.44 -0.01 2.41
C HIS A 49 -10.16 0.27 1.62
N VAL A 50 -9.90 1.55 1.36
CA VAL A 50 -8.74 2.06 0.63
C VAL A 50 -7.81 2.74 1.64
N SER A 51 -6.52 2.43 1.59
CA SER A 51 -5.49 3.01 2.48
C SER A 51 -4.34 3.56 1.63
N PRO A 52 -4.48 4.76 1.03
CA PRO A 52 -3.60 5.25 -0.04
C PRO A 52 -2.12 5.27 0.35
N ASP A 53 -1.82 5.71 1.57
CA ASP A 53 -0.44 5.82 2.06
C ASP A 53 0.20 4.46 2.37
N ILE A 54 -0.59 3.50 2.85
CA ILE A 54 -0.15 2.11 3.01
C ILE A 54 0.14 1.50 1.63
N ASP A 55 -0.75 1.72 0.67
CA ASP A 55 -0.67 1.14 -0.67
C ASP A 55 0.53 1.69 -1.43
N ILE A 56 0.74 3.01 -1.42
CA ILE A 56 1.89 3.61 -2.12
C ILE A 56 3.23 3.17 -1.52
N VAL A 57 3.33 3.04 -0.19
CA VAL A 57 4.53 2.50 0.47
C VAL A 57 4.75 1.05 0.05
N ALA A 58 3.72 0.21 0.11
CA ALA A 58 3.83 -1.20 -0.23
C ALA A 58 4.22 -1.41 -1.70
N TYR A 59 3.55 -0.74 -2.64
CA TYR A 59 3.82 -0.86 -4.07
C TYR A 59 5.20 -0.34 -4.46
N THR A 60 5.63 0.77 -3.86
CA THR A 60 6.97 1.33 -4.11
C THR A 60 8.06 0.38 -3.62
N LEU A 61 7.93 -0.16 -2.41
CA LEU A 61 8.94 -1.08 -1.86
C LEU A 61 8.93 -2.45 -2.55
N ALA A 62 7.78 -2.88 -3.06
CA ALA A 62 7.66 -4.10 -3.85
C ALA A 62 8.14 -3.94 -5.31
N GLY A 63 8.44 -2.70 -5.73
CA GLY A 63 8.91 -2.42 -7.10
C GLY A 63 7.83 -2.57 -8.17
N ILE A 64 6.56 -2.43 -7.79
CA ILE A 64 5.41 -2.54 -8.70
C ILE A 64 4.66 -1.23 -8.91
N VAL A 65 5.12 -0.14 -8.28
CA VAL A 65 4.51 1.19 -8.46
C VAL A 65 4.71 1.68 -9.90
N ASP A 66 3.72 2.39 -10.43
CA ASP A 66 3.88 3.16 -11.66
C ASP A 66 4.72 4.42 -11.35
N GLU A 67 6.02 4.36 -11.59
CA GLU A 67 6.95 5.46 -11.29
C GLU A 67 6.69 6.72 -12.13
N GLU A 68 6.13 6.58 -13.34
CA GLU A 68 5.81 7.71 -14.22
C GLU A 68 4.64 8.52 -13.66
N LYS A 69 3.58 7.84 -13.20
CA LYS A 69 2.45 8.48 -12.51
C LYS A 69 2.78 8.89 -11.08
N GLY A 70 3.71 8.16 -10.44
CA GLY A 70 4.08 8.32 -9.03
C GLY A 70 3.10 7.66 -8.05
N TRP A 71 2.09 6.92 -8.53
CA TRP A 71 1.10 6.20 -7.74
C TRP A 71 0.44 5.09 -8.56
N GLY A 72 -0.23 4.16 -7.87
CA GLY A 72 -0.87 2.99 -8.49
C GLY A 72 0.14 1.94 -8.96
N ILE A 73 -0.35 0.88 -9.59
CA ILE A 73 0.46 -0.26 -10.05
C ILE A 73 0.88 -0.05 -11.52
N LEU A 74 2.12 -0.42 -11.85
CA LEU A 74 2.66 -0.34 -13.20
C LEU A 74 1.85 -1.22 -14.16
N GLY A 75 1.39 -0.63 -15.26
CA GLY A 75 0.61 -1.33 -16.29
C GLY A 75 -0.86 -1.57 -15.92
N ASP A 76 -1.35 -0.96 -14.83
CA ASP A 76 -2.75 -1.09 -14.43
C ASP A 76 -3.72 -0.45 -15.43
N THR A 77 -4.93 -0.99 -15.50
CA THR A 77 -6.03 -0.49 -16.34
C THR A 77 -7.19 0.04 -15.50
N PHE A 78 -8.14 0.75 -16.10
CA PHE A 78 -9.27 1.37 -15.39
C PHE A 78 -10.63 0.86 -15.88
N ARG A 79 -10.70 -0.38 -16.38
CA ARG A 79 -11.90 -0.89 -17.06
C ARG A 79 -13.08 -1.00 -16.09
N CYS A 80 -12.83 -1.40 -14.86
CA CYS A 80 -13.87 -1.45 -13.82
C CYS A 80 -14.43 -0.05 -13.54
N LEU A 81 -13.54 0.93 -13.34
CA LEU A 81 -13.92 2.31 -13.05
C LEU A 81 -14.67 2.95 -14.23
N ASP A 82 -14.24 2.70 -15.46
CA ASP A 82 -14.92 3.17 -16.67
C ASP A 82 -16.36 2.65 -16.75
N MET A 83 -16.56 1.35 -16.44
CA MET A 83 -17.90 0.76 -16.43
C MET A 83 -18.73 1.29 -15.26
N LEU A 84 -18.13 1.51 -14.09
CA LEU A 84 -18.81 2.10 -12.94
C LEU A 84 -19.28 3.52 -13.24
N GLY A 85 -18.47 4.32 -13.93
CA GLY A 85 -18.85 5.64 -14.41
C GLY A 85 -20.04 5.60 -15.37
N ARG A 86 -20.14 4.58 -16.24
CA ARG A 86 -21.31 4.38 -17.11
C ARG A 86 -22.60 4.08 -16.33
N TYR A 87 -22.49 3.50 -15.14
CA TYR A 87 -23.62 3.30 -14.23
C TYR A 87 -23.95 4.56 -13.40
N GLY A 88 -23.17 5.65 -13.54
CA GLY A 88 -23.33 6.88 -12.75
C GLY A 88 -22.63 6.83 -11.39
N GLY A 89 -21.71 5.89 -11.17
CA GLY A 89 -20.90 5.84 -9.96
C GLY A 89 -19.81 6.91 -9.93
N GLU A 90 -19.31 7.20 -8.72
CA GLU A 90 -18.21 8.14 -8.51
C GLU A 90 -16.89 7.61 -9.09
N THR A 91 -16.11 8.47 -9.75
CA THR A 91 -14.84 8.07 -10.41
C THR A 91 -13.69 9.05 -10.15
N TRP A 92 -13.86 9.95 -9.17
CA TRP A 92 -12.88 10.99 -8.84
C TRP A 92 -11.56 10.41 -8.31
N PHE A 93 -11.65 9.31 -7.54
CA PHE A 93 -10.49 8.56 -7.08
C PHE A 93 -10.24 7.40 -8.05
N ARG A 94 -9.11 7.47 -8.75
CA ARG A 94 -8.80 6.54 -9.83
C ARG A 94 -8.24 5.23 -9.30
N LEU A 95 -9.12 4.26 -9.06
CA LEU A 95 -8.75 2.88 -8.75
C LEU A 95 -8.51 2.08 -10.03
N GLY A 96 -7.28 1.61 -10.20
CA GLY A 96 -6.96 0.67 -11.26
C GLY A 96 -7.50 -0.73 -10.97
N ASP A 97 -7.55 -1.60 -11.97
CA ASP A 97 -8.11 -2.95 -11.88
C ASP A 97 -7.26 -3.86 -10.97
N ALA A 98 -5.93 -3.73 -11.02
CA ALA A 98 -5.01 -4.43 -10.13
C ALA A 98 -5.01 -3.82 -8.71
N ASP A 99 -5.06 -2.50 -8.61
CA ASP A 99 -5.18 -1.79 -7.33
C ASP A 99 -6.48 -2.16 -6.58
N LEU A 100 -7.59 -2.27 -7.32
CA LEU A 100 -8.87 -2.74 -6.81
C LEU A 100 -8.77 -4.13 -6.16
N ALA A 101 -7.91 -5.02 -6.68
CA ALA A 101 -7.69 -6.34 -6.08
C ALA A 101 -7.09 -6.24 -4.68
N THR A 102 -6.19 -5.28 -4.42
CA THR A 102 -5.65 -5.00 -3.09
C THR A 102 -6.77 -4.59 -2.13
N HIS A 103 -7.67 -3.70 -2.56
CA HIS A 103 -8.76 -3.21 -1.72
C HIS A 103 -9.84 -4.28 -1.46
N ILE A 104 -10.18 -5.09 -2.47
CA ILE A 104 -11.06 -6.26 -2.30
C ILE A 104 -10.47 -7.21 -1.26
N TYR A 105 -9.17 -7.53 -1.38
CA TYR A 105 -8.49 -8.45 -0.47
C TYR A 105 -8.41 -7.88 0.95
N ARG A 106 -7.97 -6.63 1.12
CA ARG A 106 -7.97 -5.92 2.41
C ARG A 106 -9.35 -5.95 3.05
N THR A 107 -10.38 -5.54 2.32
CA THR A 107 -11.76 -5.47 2.82
C THR A 107 -12.27 -6.86 3.23
N SER A 108 -11.94 -7.90 2.46
CA SER A 108 -12.28 -9.28 2.82
C SER A 108 -11.64 -9.70 4.15
N LEU A 109 -10.37 -9.36 4.37
CA LEU A 109 -9.67 -9.65 5.63
C LEU A 109 -10.28 -8.89 6.80
N LEU A 110 -10.57 -7.59 6.64
CA LEU A 110 -11.21 -6.78 7.67
C LEU A 110 -12.59 -7.33 8.04
N ARG A 111 -13.38 -7.77 7.05
CA ARG A 111 -14.69 -8.42 7.28
C ARG A 111 -14.58 -9.78 7.98
N GLN A 112 -13.43 -10.44 7.93
CA GLN A 112 -13.13 -11.66 8.70
C GLN A 112 -12.71 -11.35 10.15
N GLY A 113 -12.72 -10.08 10.56
CA GLY A 113 -12.37 -9.64 11.91
C GLY A 113 -10.88 -9.34 12.11
N LEU A 114 -10.07 -9.32 11.05
CA LEU A 114 -8.70 -8.86 11.16
C LEU A 114 -8.63 -7.35 11.33
N THR A 115 -7.60 -6.90 12.04
CA THR A 115 -7.20 -5.50 12.12
C THR A 115 -6.54 -5.04 10.81
N LEU A 116 -6.46 -3.71 10.61
CA LEU A 116 -5.74 -3.13 9.49
C LEU A 116 -4.27 -3.55 9.47
N SER A 117 -3.60 -3.57 10.62
CA SER A 117 -2.20 -4.02 10.71
C SER A 117 -2.01 -5.46 10.27
N GLU A 118 -2.91 -6.38 10.65
CA GLU A 118 -2.85 -7.78 10.22
C GLU A 118 -3.12 -7.94 8.72
N ALA A 119 -4.08 -7.18 8.18
CA ALA A 119 -4.39 -7.18 6.76
C ALA A 119 -3.19 -6.65 5.94
N THR A 120 -2.62 -5.52 6.35
CA THR A 120 -1.42 -4.93 5.76
C THR A 120 -0.23 -5.88 5.82
N ALA A 121 0.02 -6.54 6.96
CA ALA A 121 1.10 -7.53 7.08
C ALA A 121 0.90 -8.77 6.19
N ARG A 122 -0.34 -9.15 5.86
CA ARG A 122 -0.62 -10.21 4.89
C ARG A 122 -0.34 -9.73 3.47
N ILE A 123 -0.82 -8.54 3.08
CA ILE A 123 -0.59 -7.95 1.76
C ILE A 123 0.91 -7.74 1.51
N ALA A 124 1.61 -7.10 2.45
CA ALA A 124 3.06 -6.84 2.36
C ALA A 124 3.86 -8.13 2.12
N ARG A 125 3.58 -9.20 2.86
CA ARG A 125 4.23 -10.51 2.64
C ARG A 125 3.92 -11.11 1.27
N ARG A 126 2.69 -10.96 0.77
CA ARG A 126 2.30 -11.44 -0.57
C ARG A 126 3.02 -10.67 -1.68
N LEU A 127 3.39 -9.41 -1.41
CA LEU A 127 4.22 -8.58 -2.28
C LEU A 127 5.73 -8.80 -2.07
N GLY A 128 6.14 -9.72 -1.20
CA GLY A 128 7.55 -10.06 -0.96
C GLY A 128 8.30 -9.17 0.04
N LEU A 129 7.59 -8.31 0.77
CA LEU A 129 8.16 -7.44 1.78
C LEU A 129 8.41 -8.17 3.10
N ARG A 130 9.51 -7.81 3.78
CA ARG A 130 9.95 -8.44 5.06
C ARG A 130 10.09 -7.45 6.22
N LEU A 131 9.68 -6.20 6.01
CA LEU A 131 9.56 -5.17 7.05
C LEU A 131 8.27 -5.31 7.84
N SER A 132 8.22 -4.65 9.00
CA SER A 132 7.04 -4.62 9.89
C SER A 132 6.30 -3.29 9.84
#